data_AF-A0A1A6GR36-F1
#
_entry.id   AF-A0A1A6GR36-F1
#
_cell.length_a   1.000
_cell.length_b   1.000
_cell.length_c   1.000
_cell.angle_alpha   90.00
_cell.angle_beta   90.00
_cell.angle_gamma   90.00
#
_symmetry.space_group_name_H-M   'P 1'
#
loop_
_entity.id
_entity.type
_entity.pdbx_description
1 polymer ?
#
loop_
_entity_poly.entity_id
_entity_poly.type
_entity_poly.pdbx_seq_one_letter_code
_entity_poly.pdbx_strand_id
1 'polypeptide(L)'
;KRELSNFEYLMYLNTLAGRTYNDYMQYPVFPWVLADYTSEMLNLTNPKTFRDLSKPMGAQTKERKMKFTQRFKEVEKIEGDMTVQCHYYTHYSSAIIVASYLVRMPPFTQAFCSLQ
;
A
#
# COMPACT_ATOMS: atom_id res chain seq x y z
N LYS A 1 -9.41 16.63 21.57
CA LYS A 1 -10.69 16.75 20.81
C LYS A 1 -10.52 16.05 19.46
N ARG A 2 -11.59 15.48 18.89
CA ARG A 2 -11.63 14.86 17.55
C ARG A 2 -12.27 15.83 16.55
N GLU A 3 -11.58 16.95 16.30
CA GLU A 3 -12.10 18.00 15.39
C GLU A 3 -11.92 17.65 13.91
N LEU A 4 -11.06 16.67 13.61
CA LEU A 4 -10.82 16.11 12.28
C LEU A 4 -11.12 14.61 12.29
N SER A 5 -11.70 14.13 11.19
CA SER A 5 -11.83 12.70 10.92
C SER A 5 -10.47 12.09 10.55
N ASN A 6 -10.36 10.76 10.69
CA ASN A 6 -9.15 10.04 10.24
C ASN A 6 -8.89 10.24 8.74
N PHE A 7 -9.95 10.35 7.94
CA PHE A 7 -9.83 10.58 6.50
C PHE A 7 -9.20 11.95 6.20
N GLU A 8 -9.73 13.02 6.80
CA GLU A 8 -9.20 14.38 6.63
C GLU A 8 -7.76 14.49 7.13
N TYR A 9 -7.47 13.87 8.27
CA TYR A 9 -6.12 13.85 8.81
C TYR A 9 -5.14 13.14 7.88
N LEU A 10 -5.50 11.97 7.32
CA LEU A 10 -4.67 11.27 6.34
C LEU A 10 -4.52 12.04 5.03
N MET A 11 -5.57 12.73 4.56
CA MET A 11 -5.46 13.63 3.42
C MET A 11 -4.46 14.75 3.68
N TYR A 12 -4.53 15.39 4.85
CA TYR A 12 -3.61 16.44 5.25
C TYR A 12 -2.15 15.95 5.27
N LEU A 13 -1.89 14.78 5.86
CA LEU A 13 -0.56 14.17 5.86
C LEU A 13 -0.05 13.89 4.44
N ASN A 14 -0.91 13.39 3.54
CA ASN A 14 -0.56 13.18 2.14
C ASN A 14 -0.16 14.50 1.46
N THR A 15 -0.97 15.55 1.63
CA THR A 15 -0.67 16.88 1.06
C THR A 15 0.66 17.44 1.58
N LEU A 16 0.91 17.38 2.89
CA LEU A 16 2.19 17.82 3.47
C LEU A 16 3.39 17.00 2.99
N ALA A 17 3.20 15.72 2.70
CA ALA A 17 4.22 14.85 2.13
C ALA A 17 4.44 15.06 0.62
N GLY A 18 3.84 16.09 0.01
CA GLY A 18 3.97 16.41 -1.42
C GLY A 18 3.11 15.56 -2.34
N ARG A 19 2.20 14.74 -1.81
CA ARG A 19 1.30 13.90 -2.62
C ARG A 19 0.21 14.75 -3.27
N THR A 20 -0.12 14.44 -4.52
CA THR A 20 -1.08 15.19 -5.32
C THR A 20 -1.85 14.30 -6.27
N TYR A 21 -3.07 14.71 -6.64
CA TYR A 21 -3.87 14.03 -7.65
C TYR A 21 -3.35 14.25 -9.08
N ASN A 22 -2.50 15.25 -9.28
CA ASN A 22 -1.98 15.62 -10.60
C ASN A 22 -0.80 14.75 -11.07
N ASP A 23 -0.12 14.05 -10.16
CA ASP A 23 0.99 13.15 -10.46
C ASP A 23 0.67 11.74 -9.97
N TYR A 24 0.46 10.81 -10.90
CA TYR A 24 0.12 9.42 -10.58
C TYR A 24 1.25 8.67 -9.88
N MET A 25 2.52 9.10 -10.03
CA MET A 25 3.65 8.53 -9.30
C MET A 25 3.66 8.97 -7.82
N GLN A 26 3.02 10.10 -7.51
CA GLN A 26 2.94 10.69 -6.18
C GLN A 26 1.49 10.82 -5.68
N TYR A 27 0.62 9.90 -6.10
CA TYR A 27 -0.78 9.91 -5.72
C TYR A 27 -0.98 9.67 -4.21
N PRO A 28 -2.02 10.26 -3.57
CA PRO A 28 -2.30 10.05 -2.16
C PRO A 28 -2.43 8.57 -1.78
N VAL A 29 -1.86 8.20 -0.63
CA VAL A 29 -1.79 6.84 -0.13
C VAL A 29 -2.70 6.66 1.09
N PHE A 30 -3.53 5.62 1.04
CA PHE A 30 -4.38 5.19 2.15
C PHE A 30 -4.11 3.73 2.52
N PRO A 31 -4.18 3.36 3.80
CA PRO A 31 -4.04 1.97 4.20
C PRO A 31 -5.29 1.17 3.84
N TRP A 32 -5.09 -0.09 3.47
CA TRP A 32 -6.17 -1.08 3.55
C TRP A 32 -6.62 -1.22 5.01
N VAL A 33 -7.90 -1.08 5.29
CA VAL A 33 -8.43 -1.13 6.67
C VAL A 33 -9.09 -2.47 6.96
N LEU A 34 -9.90 -2.98 6.04
CA LEU A 34 -10.55 -4.27 6.18
C LEU A 34 -9.61 -5.40 5.75
N ALA A 35 -9.70 -6.52 6.47
CA ALA A 35 -9.02 -7.77 6.17
C ALA A 35 -9.99 -8.89 5.75
N ASP A 36 -11.27 -8.78 6.09
CA ASP A 36 -12.32 -9.72 5.69
C ASP A 36 -13.07 -9.19 4.45
N TYR A 37 -12.96 -9.93 3.36
CA TYR A 37 -13.68 -9.70 2.10
C TYR A 37 -14.46 -10.95 1.65
N THR A 38 -14.64 -11.91 2.56
CA THR A 38 -15.26 -13.21 2.28
C THR A 38 -16.58 -13.39 2.99
N SER A 39 -16.75 -12.78 4.16
CA SER A 39 -18.01 -12.81 4.89
C SER A 39 -19.08 -12.01 4.15
N GLU A 40 -20.30 -12.55 4.11
CA GLU A 40 -21.46 -11.84 3.56
C GLU A 40 -21.80 -10.58 4.37
N MET A 41 -21.63 -10.65 5.70
CA MET A 41 -21.79 -9.51 6.60
C MET A 41 -20.55 -9.31 7.47
N LEU A 42 -20.07 -8.06 7.50
CA LEU A 42 -18.88 -7.69 8.27
C LEU A 42 -19.21 -7.39 9.73
N ASN A 43 -18.55 -8.10 10.64
CA ASN A 43 -18.61 -7.79 12.06
C ASN A 43 -17.54 -6.74 12.44
N LEU A 44 -17.94 -5.47 12.50
CA LEU A 44 -17.04 -4.36 12.84
C LEU A 44 -16.58 -4.32 14.31
N THR A 45 -17.07 -5.21 15.18
CA THR A 45 -16.55 -5.37 16.54
C THR A 45 -15.50 -6.48 16.65
N ASN A 46 -15.36 -7.31 15.61
CA ASN A 46 -14.36 -8.38 15.58
C ASN A 46 -13.00 -7.80 15.13
N PRO A 47 -11.94 -7.87 15.95
CA PRO A 47 -10.63 -7.37 15.57
C PRO A 47 -10.07 -8.03 14.29
N LYS A 48 -10.47 -9.28 14.00
CA LYS A 48 -10.02 -10.01 12.80
C LYS A 48 -10.60 -9.44 11.49
N THR A 49 -11.65 -8.63 11.55
CA THR A 49 -12.21 -7.94 10.38
C THR A 49 -11.29 -6.83 9.89
N PHE A 50 -10.39 -6.34 10.75
CA PHE A 50 -9.47 -5.25 10.43
C PHE A 50 -8.05 -5.75 10.23
N ARG A 51 -7.33 -5.03 9.36
CA ARG A 51 -5.90 -5.21 9.16
C ARG A 51 -5.13 -4.72 10.38
N ASP A 52 -4.04 -5.41 10.71
CA ASP A 52 -3.08 -4.89 11.69
C ASP A 52 -2.30 -3.70 11.10
N LEU A 53 -2.71 -2.49 11.48
CA LEU A 53 -2.15 -1.23 10.99
C LEU A 53 -0.70 -1.01 11.45
N SER A 54 -0.22 -1.73 12.48
CA SER A 54 1.17 -1.63 12.95
C SER A 54 2.19 -2.29 12.01
N LYS A 55 1.70 -3.08 11.04
CA LYS A 55 2.53 -3.85 10.11
C LYS A 55 2.35 -3.36 8.67
N PRO A 56 3.37 -3.43 7.80
CA PRO A 56 3.19 -3.22 6.37
C PRO A 56 2.40 -4.37 5.72
N MET A 57 1.92 -4.17 4.49
CA MET A 57 1.14 -5.19 3.75
C MET A 57 1.90 -6.51 3.57
N GLY A 58 3.22 -6.44 3.34
CA GLY A 58 4.04 -7.64 3.18
C GLY A 58 4.25 -8.46 4.46
N ALA A 59 3.87 -7.93 5.63
CA ALA A 59 4.10 -8.57 6.92
C ALA A 59 2.80 -8.96 7.66
N GLN A 60 1.64 -8.91 6.98
CA GLN A 60 0.35 -9.24 7.58
C GLN A 60 0.26 -10.72 8.01
N THR A 61 0.84 -11.64 7.24
CA THR A 61 0.91 -13.07 7.58
C THR A 61 2.33 -13.49 7.94
N LYS A 62 2.44 -14.52 8.80
CA LYS A 62 3.72 -15.03 9.29
C LYS A 62 4.57 -15.59 8.14
N GLU A 63 3.97 -16.37 7.23
CA GLU A 63 4.72 -16.94 6.10
C GLU A 63 5.26 -15.84 5.17
N ARG A 64 4.42 -14.85 4.83
CA ARG A 64 4.82 -13.77 3.92
C ARG A 64 5.92 -12.90 4.53
N LYS A 65 5.82 -12.59 5.83
CA LYS A 65 6.88 -11.90 6.58
C LYS A 65 8.20 -12.69 6.53
N MET A 66 8.15 -13.99 6.79
CA MET A 66 9.35 -14.85 6.76
C MET A 66 10.00 -14.84 5.39
N LYS A 67 9.22 -14.97 4.30
CA LYS A 67 9.74 -14.94 2.93
C LYS A 67 10.50 -13.65 2.61
N PHE A 68 9.94 -12.49 2.98
CA PHE A 68 10.61 -11.20 2.76
C PHE A 68 11.82 -10.96 3.67
N THR A 69 11.80 -11.53 4.88
CA THR A 69 12.95 -11.48 5.80
C THR A 69 14.09 -12.36 5.29
N GLN A 70 13.76 -13.56 4.79
CA GLN A 70 14.74 -14.47 4.21
C GLN A 70 15.40 -13.84 2.97
N ARG A 71 14.61 -13.31 2.04
CA ARG A 71 15.13 -12.61 0.85
C ARG A 71 16.11 -11.49 1.21
N PHE A 72 15.73 -10.66 2.18
CA PHE A 72 16.59 -9.56 2.67
C PHE A 72 17.95 -10.07 3.19
N LYS A 73 17.96 -11.21 3.88
CA LYS A 73 19.19 -11.86 4.40
C LYS A 73 19.99 -12.61 3.34
N GLU A 74 19.36 -13.06 2.25
CA GLU A 74 20.06 -13.73 1.15
C GLU A 74 20.91 -12.74 0.35
N VAL A 75 20.42 -11.52 0.12
CA VAL A 75 21.17 -10.44 -0.55
C VAL A 75 22.44 -10.09 0.23
N GLU A 76 22.36 -10.05 1.55
CA GLU A 76 23.52 -9.85 2.45
C GLU A 76 24.66 -10.83 2.21
N LYS A 77 24.34 -12.07 1.81
CA LYS A 77 25.32 -13.15 1.65
C LYS A 77 25.97 -13.21 0.27
N ILE A 78 25.31 -12.68 -0.76
CA ILE A 78 25.71 -12.90 -2.17
C ILE A 78 26.53 -11.72 -2.70
N GLU A 79 26.12 -10.48 -2.41
CA GLU A 79 26.66 -9.32 -3.15
C GLU A 79 27.60 -8.44 -2.32
N GLY A 80 27.62 -8.54 -0.98
CA GLY A 80 28.43 -7.67 -0.10
C GLY A 80 28.08 -6.17 -0.17
N ASP A 81 27.29 -5.77 -1.15
CA ASP A 81 26.77 -4.43 -1.37
C ASP A 81 25.43 -4.27 -0.64
N MET A 82 25.48 -3.63 0.52
CA MET A 82 24.29 -3.36 1.33
C MET A 82 23.30 -2.40 0.64
N THR A 83 23.68 -1.74 -0.46
CA THR A 83 22.82 -0.74 -1.14
C THR A 83 21.60 -1.36 -1.83
N VAL A 84 21.64 -2.66 -2.14
CA VAL A 84 20.52 -3.41 -2.76
C VAL A 84 19.62 -4.13 -1.76
N GLN A 85 19.94 -4.05 -0.46
CA GLN A 85 19.24 -4.79 0.57
C GLN A 85 17.87 -4.18 0.88
N CYS A 86 16.79 -4.83 0.43
CA CYS A 86 15.43 -4.39 0.78
C CYS A 86 14.45 -5.56 0.89
N HIS A 87 13.38 -5.36 1.65
CA HIS A 87 12.32 -6.36 1.79
C HIS A 87 11.42 -6.43 0.55
N TYR A 88 11.22 -5.30 -0.14
CA TYR A 88 10.27 -5.17 -1.24
C TYR A 88 10.93 -4.46 -2.42
N TYR A 89 11.01 -5.14 -3.57
CA TYR A 89 11.39 -4.49 -4.84
C TYR A 89 10.21 -3.82 -5.55
N THR A 90 9.01 -3.96 -4.99
CA THR A 90 7.81 -3.28 -5.48
C THR A 90 7.38 -2.23 -4.47
N HIS A 91 7.00 -1.06 -4.99
CA HIS A 91 6.49 0.02 -4.17
C HIS A 91 4.97 -0.11 -3.99
N TYR A 92 4.44 0.42 -2.87
CA TYR A 92 3.01 0.37 -2.54
C TYR A 92 2.17 1.41 -3.30
N SER A 93 2.82 2.34 -4.01
CA SER A 93 2.21 3.42 -4.79
C SER A 93 3.02 3.60 -6.08
N SER A 94 2.35 3.55 -7.22
CA SER A 94 2.93 3.77 -8.54
C SER A 94 1.83 4.16 -9.53
N ALA A 95 2.20 4.79 -10.65
CA ALA A 95 1.23 5.23 -11.64
C ALA A 95 0.36 4.09 -12.19
N ILE A 96 0.95 2.91 -12.42
CA ILE A 96 0.20 1.74 -12.88
C ILE A 96 -0.83 1.27 -11.84
N ILE A 97 -0.51 1.33 -10.53
CA ILE A 97 -1.47 0.96 -9.47
C ILE A 97 -2.67 1.91 -9.49
N VAL A 98 -2.42 3.23 -9.59
CA VAL A 98 -3.47 4.25 -9.63
C VAL A 98 -4.35 4.09 -10.86
N ALA A 99 -3.73 3.98 -12.05
CA ALA A 99 -4.45 3.82 -13.30
C ALA A 99 -5.27 2.52 -13.34
N SER A 100 -4.72 1.41 -12.83
CA SER A 100 -5.45 0.14 -12.72
C SER A 100 -6.64 0.23 -11.76
N TYR A 101 -6.45 0.87 -10.60
CA TYR A 101 -7.51 1.01 -9.59
C TYR A 101 -8.69 1.83 -10.12
N LEU A 102 -8.41 2.88 -10.91
CA LEU A 102 -9.42 3.80 -11.46
C LEU A 102 -9.76 3.51 -12.93
N VAL A 103 -9.41 2.33 -13.46
CA VAL A 103 -9.49 2.01 -14.90
C VAL A 103 -10.88 2.23 -15.53
N ARG A 104 -11.96 2.21 -14.73
CA ARG A 104 -13.34 2.43 -15.20
C ARG A 104 -13.71 3.92 -15.32
N MET A 105 -12.83 4.84 -14.94
CA MET A 105 -13.05 6.28 -14.94
C MET A 105 -12.09 6.96 -15.93
N PRO A 106 -12.57 7.70 -16.94
CA PRO A 106 -11.71 8.60 -17.72
C PRO A 106 -11.11 9.71 -16.82
N PRO A 107 -9.85 10.14 -17.02
CA PRO A 107 -8.90 9.73 -18.06
C PRO A 107 -8.01 8.52 -17.69
N PHE A 108 -8.29 7.83 -16.58
CA PHE A 108 -7.44 6.73 -16.08
C PHE A 108 -7.48 5.50 -16.97
N THR A 109 -8.58 5.27 -17.70
CA THR A 109 -8.65 4.21 -18.72
C THR A 109 -7.56 4.38 -19.77
N GLN A 110 -7.40 5.59 -20.33
CA GLN A 110 -6.38 5.88 -21.32
C GLN A 110 -4.98 5.75 -20.73
N ALA A 111 -4.77 6.29 -19.53
CA ALA A 111 -3.49 6.18 -18.83
C ALA A 111 -3.09 4.72 -18.57
N PHE A 112 -4.04 3.85 -18.21
CA PHE A 112 -3.79 2.42 -18.04
C PHE A 112 -3.37 1.77 -19.37
N CYS A 113 -4.10 2.02 -20.46
CA CYS A 113 -3.76 1.50 -21.77
C CYS A 113 -2.38 1.96 -22.27
N SER A 114 -1.93 3.17 -21.91
CA SER A 114 -0.61 3.67 -22.30
C SER A 114 0.55 3.12 -21.47
N LEU A 115 0.29 2.58 -20.28
CA LEU A 115 1.31 2.03 -19.38
C LEU A 115 1.50 0.50 -19.53
N GLN A 116 0.67 -0.16 -20.34
CA GLN A 116 0.73 -1.60 -20.63
C GLN A 116 1.59 -1.87 -21.87
#